data_AF-A0A521SUT5-F1
#
_entry.id   AF-A0A521SUT5-F1
#
_cell.length_a   1.000
_cell.length_b   1.000
_cell.length_c   1.000
_cell.angle_alpha   90.00
_cell.angle_beta   90.00
_cell.angle_gamma   90.00
#
_symmetry.space_group_name_H-M   'P 1'
#
loop_
_entity.id
_entity.type
_entity.pdbx_description
1 polymer ?
#
loop_
_entity_poly.entity_id
_entity_poly.type
_entity_poly.pdbx_seq_one_letter_code
_entity_poly.pdbx_strand_id
1 'polypeptide(L)'
;PPRGVPKSEFASRDFYDVWLPDLSPSDALVKTGQSAGDDRAWAAFARRYRAEMKRPEASRLLALLAALSKHSNFSVGCYCENEERCHRSILRQLLLEHGATVTSPRE
;
A
#
# COMPACT_ATOMS: atom_id res chain seq x y z
N PRO A 1 2.81 8.17 9.12
CA PRO A 1 2.09 9.45 9.36
C PRO A 1 3.05 10.65 9.25
N PRO A 2 2.59 11.81 8.73
CA PRO A 2 3.40 13.01 8.62
C PRO A 2 3.84 13.50 10.00
N ARG A 3 5.13 13.89 10.11
CA ARG A 3 5.70 14.42 11.36
C ARG A 3 5.45 15.92 11.43
N GLY A 4 5.03 16.42 12.59
CA GLY A 4 4.82 17.86 12.84
C GLY A 4 3.53 18.44 12.27
N VAL A 5 2.57 17.60 11.87
CA VAL A 5 1.24 18.03 11.39
C VAL A 5 0.18 17.60 12.41
N PRO A 6 -0.70 18.50 12.90
CA PRO A 6 -1.82 18.13 13.74
C PRO A 6 -2.75 17.14 13.04
N LYS A 7 -3.26 16.13 13.76
CA LYS A 7 -4.13 15.08 13.18
C LYS A 7 -5.37 15.64 12.48
N SER A 8 -5.94 16.71 13.02
CA SER A 8 -7.09 17.42 12.46
C SER A 8 -6.81 18.07 11.11
N GLU A 9 -5.54 18.24 10.74
CA GLU A 9 -5.14 18.85 9.47
C GLU A 9 -4.75 17.84 8.39
N PHE A 10 -4.79 16.53 8.66
CA PHE A 10 -4.33 15.53 7.68
C PHE A 10 -5.14 15.55 6.39
N ALA A 11 -6.47 15.56 6.49
CA ALA A 11 -7.34 15.60 5.32
C ALA A 11 -7.32 17.00 4.65
N SER A 12 -7.38 18.09 5.44
CA SER A 12 -7.43 19.44 4.87
C SER A 12 -6.14 19.87 4.17
N ARG A 13 -5.01 19.22 4.49
CA ARG A 13 -3.70 19.43 3.85
C ARG A 13 -3.34 18.31 2.87
N ASP A 14 -4.30 17.48 2.49
CA ASP A 14 -4.15 16.44 1.46
C ASP A 14 -3.06 15.40 1.77
N PHE A 15 -2.88 15.05 3.05
CA PHE A 15 -2.00 13.94 3.43
C PHE A 15 -2.68 12.58 3.29
N TYR A 16 -3.89 12.45 3.85
CA TYR A 16 -4.80 11.31 3.72
C TYR A 16 -6.09 11.58 4.50
N ASP A 17 -7.18 10.95 4.07
CA ASP A 17 -8.43 10.90 4.83
C ASP A 17 -8.41 9.83 5.94
N VAL A 18 -7.88 8.65 5.60
CA VAL A 18 -7.86 7.48 6.49
C VAL A 18 -6.45 6.88 6.55
N TRP A 19 -5.96 6.69 7.77
CA TRP A 19 -4.73 5.93 8.01
C TRP A 19 -5.04 4.43 8.10
N LEU A 20 -4.63 3.64 7.11
CA LEU A 20 -4.91 2.20 7.01
C LEU A 20 -3.61 1.36 7.00
N PRO A 21 -2.96 1.17 8.17
CA PRO A 21 -1.66 0.50 8.25
C PRO A 21 -1.72 -1.02 8.04
N ASP A 22 -2.90 -1.64 8.09
CA ASP A 22 -3.05 -3.09 7.96
C ASP A 22 -2.68 -3.64 6.57
N LEU A 23 -2.63 -2.77 5.56
CA LEU A 23 -2.15 -3.05 4.21
C LEU A 23 -0.75 -2.48 3.96
N SER A 24 -0.02 -2.10 5.01
CA SER A 24 1.38 -1.69 4.91
C SER A 24 2.31 -2.84 5.35
N PRO A 25 3.58 -2.87 4.90
CA PRO A 25 4.55 -3.83 5.41
C PRO A 25 4.78 -3.64 6.91
N SER A 26 5.01 -4.71 7.65
CA SER A 26 5.39 -4.61 9.07
C SER A 26 6.67 -3.77 9.26
N ASP A 27 6.85 -3.16 10.43
CA ASP A 27 8.05 -2.36 10.75
C ASP A 27 9.37 -3.11 10.49
N ALA A 28 9.39 -4.42 10.77
CA ALA A 28 10.53 -5.28 10.50
C ALA A 28 10.79 -5.43 8.99
N LEU A 29 9.72 -5.54 8.20
CA LEU A 29 9.80 -5.69 6.76
C LEU A 29 10.12 -4.36 6.05
N VAL A 30 9.64 -3.22 6.58
CA VAL A 30 9.97 -1.88 6.08
C VAL A 30 11.50 -1.67 6.06
N LYS A 31 12.19 -2.01 7.16
CA LYS A 31 13.66 -1.89 7.22
C LYS A 31 14.35 -2.74 6.15
N THR A 32 13.84 -3.95 5.92
CA THR A 32 14.37 -4.84 4.87
C THR A 32 14.15 -4.25 3.48
N GLY A 33 12.98 -3.68 3.21
CA GLY A 33 12.66 -3.04 1.94
C GLY A 33 13.51 -1.79 1.69
N GLN A 34 13.73 -0.97 2.71
CA GLN A 34 14.58 0.23 2.63
C GLN A 34 16.06 -0.11 2.36
N SER A 35 16.53 -1.27 2.83
CA SER A 35 17.90 -1.75 2.58
C SER A 35 18.05 -2.64 1.35
N ALA A 36 16.98 -2.87 0.57
CA ALA A 36 17.05 -3.70 -0.63
C ALA A 36 17.79 -2.96 -1.77
N GLY A 37 19.09 -3.21 -1.88
CA GLY A 37 19.94 -2.59 -2.90
C GLY A 37 19.93 -3.29 -4.27
N ASP A 38 19.34 -4.47 -4.37
CA ASP A 38 19.31 -5.27 -5.60
C ASP A 38 17.95 -5.96 -5.84
N ASP A 39 17.77 -6.51 -7.05
CA ASP A 39 16.55 -7.21 -7.45
C ASP A 39 16.27 -8.45 -6.61
N ARG A 40 17.32 -9.12 -6.13
CA ARG A 40 17.17 -10.34 -5.32
C ARG A 40 16.57 -10.01 -3.96
N ALA A 41 17.09 -8.96 -3.31
CA ALA A 41 16.59 -8.44 -2.05
C ALA A 41 15.16 -7.90 -2.21
N TRP A 42 14.89 -7.19 -3.31
CA TRP A 42 13.55 -6.71 -3.64
C TRP A 42 12.55 -7.87 -3.81
N ALA A 43 12.91 -8.90 -4.56
CA ALA A 43 12.07 -10.08 -4.72
C ALA A 43 11.81 -10.79 -3.38
N ALA A 44 12.80 -10.83 -2.48
CA ALA A 44 12.62 -11.37 -1.13
C ALA A 44 11.66 -10.53 -0.29
N PHE A 45 11.78 -9.20 -0.32
CA PHE A 45 10.82 -8.29 0.29
C PHE A 45 9.41 -8.52 -0.25
N ALA A 46 9.25 -8.60 -1.58
CA ALA A 46 7.96 -8.77 -2.21
C ALA A 46 7.26 -10.07 -1.80
N ARG A 47 7.99 -11.19 -1.75
CA ARG A 47 7.45 -12.48 -1.27
C ARG A 47 6.97 -12.39 0.18
N ARG A 48 7.75 -11.77 1.06
CA ARG A 48 7.41 -11.61 2.48
C ARG A 48 6.20 -10.70 2.66
N TYR A 49 6.14 -9.58 1.94
CA TYR A 49 5.01 -8.67 2.00
C TYR A 49 3.71 -9.34 1.55
N ARG A 50 3.75 -10.09 0.43
CA ARG A 50 2.58 -10.89 0.00
C ARG A 50 2.16 -11.94 1.03
N ALA A 51 3.09 -12.48 1.82
CA ALA A 51 2.74 -13.39 2.91
C ALA A 51 2.03 -12.66 4.07
N GLU A 52 2.46 -11.45 4.44
CA GLU A 52 1.78 -10.62 5.43
C GLU A 52 0.34 -10.26 5.01
N MET A 53 0.11 -10.09 3.70
CA MET A 53 -1.21 -9.78 3.14
C MET A 53 -2.18 -10.96 3.11
N LYS A 54 -1.71 -12.18 3.42
CA LYS A 54 -2.56 -13.36 3.60
C LYS A 54 -3.18 -13.45 5.00
N ARG A 55 -2.79 -12.58 5.94
CA ARG A 55 -3.45 -12.52 7.24
C ARG A 55 -4.93 -12.21 7.07
N PRO A 56 -5.83 -12.79 7.88
CA PRO A 56 -7.28 -12.61 7.70
C PRO A 56 -7.71 -11.14 7.65
N GLU A 57 -7.10 -10.28 8.45
CA GLU A 57 -7.40 -8.84 8.53
C GLU A 57 -7.08 -8.14 7.21
N ALA A 58 -5.89 -8.36 6.67
CA ALA A 58 -5.44 -7.78 5.41
C ALA A 58 -6.26 -8.31 4.23
N SER A 59 -6.54 -9.62 4.19
CA SER A 59 -7.34 -10.21 3.10
C SER A 59 -8.76 -9.65 3.06
N ARG A 60 -9.41 -9.48 4.23
CA ARG A 60 -10.74 -8.84 4.31
C ARG A 60 -10.71 -7.39 3.81
N LEU A 61 -9.67 -6.63 4.18
CA LEU A 61 -9.51 -5.26 3.72
C LEU A 61 -9.25 -5.17 2.21
N LEU A 62 -8.43 -6.06 1.65
CA LEU A 62 -8.20 -6.14 0.20
C LEU A 62 -9.52 -6.41 -0.54
N ALA A 63 -10.32 -7.36 -0.06
CA ALA A 63 -11.64 -7.65 -0.63
C ALA A 63 -12.60 -6.47 -0.51
N LEU A 64 -12.61 -5.77 0.63
CA LEU A 64 -13.44 -4.58 0.85
C LEU A 64 -13.06 -3.45 -0.12
N LEU A 65 -11.78 -3.11 -0.21
CA LEU A 65 -11.30 -2.05 -1.11
C LEU A 65 -11.56 -2.41 -2.57
N ALA A 66 -11.34 -3.66 -2.96
CA ALA A 66 -11.65 -4.14 -4.30
C ALA A 66 -13.15 -4.06 -4.64
N ALA A 67 -14.03 -4.31 -3.67
CA ALA A 67 -15.46 -4.13 -3.86
C ALA A 67 -15.83 -2.64 -3.99
N LEU A 68 -15.28 -1.78 -3.12
CA LEU A 68 -15.55 -0.34 -3.14
C LEU A 68 -15.05 0.33 -4.43
N SER A 69 -13.95 -0.14 -5.03
CA SER A 69 -13.37 0.50 -6.22
C SER A 69 -14.24 0.38 -7.46
N LYS A 70 -15.25 -0.50 -7.43
CA LYS A 70 -16.29 -0.62 -8.48
C LYS A 70 -17.36 0.47 -8.39
N HIS A 71 -17.48 1.12 -7.24
CA HIS A 71 -18.54 2.08 -6.93
C HIS A 71 -18.01 3.50 -6.72
N SER A 72 -16.74 3.66 -6.36
CA SER A 72 -16.13 4.97 -6.15
C SER A 72 -14.62 4.94 -6.38
N ASN A 73 -14.07 6.07 -6.81
CA ASN A 73 -12.63 6.25 -6.92
C ASN A 73 -12.06 6.65 -5.56
N PHE A 74 -10.96 6.02 -5.18
CA PHE A 74 -10.15 6.41 -4.03
C PHE A 74 -8.68 6.12 -4.31
N SER A 75 -7.81 6.80 -3.56
CA SER A 75 -6.37 6.62 -3.68
C SER A 75 -5.82 5.85 -2.49
N VAL A 76 -4.88 4.95 -2.74
CA VAL A 76 -4.10 4.26 -1.70
C VAL A 76 -2.64 4.65 -1.90
N GLY A 77 -2.06 5.33 -0.91
CA GLY A 77 -0.74 5.95 -1.02
C GLY A 77 0.36 5.30 -0.16
N CYS A 78 1.61 5.44 -0.60
CA CYS A 78 2.82 5.36 0.24
C CYS A 78 3.60 6.68 0.11
N TYR A 79 4.38 7.03 1.14
CA TYR A 79 5.39 8.09 1.11
C TYR A 79 6.74 7.67 0.48
N CYS A 80 6.74 6.57 -0.27
CA CYS A 80 7.93 6.03 -0.91
C CYS A 80 8.21 6.84 -2.19
N GLU A 81 9.44 7.31 -2.39
CA GLU A 81 9.82 8.14 -3.55
C GLU A 81 9.77 7.34 -4.87
N ASN A 82 10.43 6.17 -4.90
CA ASN A 82 10.46 5.31 -6.09
C ASN A 82 9.32 4.27 -6.05
N GLU A 83 8.41 4.32 -7.02
CA GLU A 83 7.29 3.38 -7.16
C GLU A 83 7.73 1.93 -7.41
N GLU A 84 8.77 1.74 -8.23
CA GLU A 84 9.26 0.42 -8.63
C GLU A 84 9.87 -0.35 -7.45
N ARG A 85 10.22 0.39 -6.39
CA ARG A 85 10.75 -0.11 -5.11
C ARG A 85 9.83 0.24 -3.95
N CYS A 86 8.53 0.36 -4.23
CA CYS A 86 7.50 0.64 -3.25
C CYS A 86 6.57 -0.57 -3.07
N HIS A 87 6.12 -0.83 -1.83
CA HIS A 87 5.10 -1.84 -1.58
C HIS A 87 3.78 -1.56 -2.32
N ARG A 88 3.51 -0.30 -2.70
CA ARG A 88 2.30 0.11 -3.44
C ARG A 88 2.17 -0.59 -4.78
N SER A 89 3.29 -0.87 -5.47
CA SER A 89 3.27 -1.61 -6.73
C SER A 89 2.80 -3.06 -6.52
N ILE A 90 3.20 -3.68 -5.40
CA ILE A 90 2.77 -5.03 -5.02
C ILE A 90 1.31 -5.02 -4.54
N LEU A 91 0.93 -4.00 -3.75
CA LEU A 91 -0.45 -3.82 -3.28
C LEU A 91 -1.42 -3.64 -4.45
N ARG A 92 -1.02 -2.90 -5.49
CA ARG A 92 -1.78 -2.79 -6.74
C ARG A 92 -2.09 -4.15 -7.33
N GLN A 93 -1.11 -5.05 -7.41
CA GLN A 93 -1.31 -6.40 -7.92
C GLN A 93 -2.24 -7.22 -7.03
N LEU A 94 -2.08 -7.13 -5.70
CA LEU A 94 -2.97 -7.80 -4.75
C LEU A 94 -4.43 -7.32 -4.88
N LEU A 95 -4.66 -6.03 -5.07
CA LEU A 95 -5.99 -5.47 -5.31
C LEU A 95 -6.59 -5.98 -6.63
N LEU A 96 -5.80 -6.02 -7.71
CA LEU A 96 -6.23 -6.60 -8.99
C LEU A 96 -6.58 -8.09 -8.86
N GLU A 97 -5.79 -8.87 -8.11
CA GLU A 97 -6.07 -10.28 -7.81
C GLU A 97 -7.38 -10.46 -7.02
N HIS A 98 -7.78 -9.46 -6.22
CA HIS A 98 -9.08 -9.42 -5.52
C HIS A 98 -10.21 -8.82 -6.37
N GLY A 99 -9.95 -8.52 -7.65
CA GLY A 99 -10.95 -8.01 -8.59
C GLY A 99 -11.24 -6.51 -8.46
N ALA A 100 -10.29 -5.72 -7.96
CA ALA A 100 -10.39 -4.27 -7.93
C ALA A 100 -10.32 -3.68 -9.34
N THR A 101 -11.16 -2.68 -9.61
CA THR A 101 -10.95 -1.74 -10.72
C THR A 101 -9.86 -0.76 -10.30
N VAL A 102 -8.77 -0.69 -11.07
CA VAL A 102 -7.66 0.24 -10.86
C VAL A 102 -7.41 1.00 -12.14
N THR A 103 -7.50 2.33 -12.10
CA THR A 103 -7.11 3.17 -13.24
C THR A 103 -5.60 3.08 -13.42
N SER A 104 -5.13 2.81 -14.63
CA SER A 104 -3.74 3.09 -14.99
C SER A 104 -3.47 4.60 -14.86
N PRO A 105 -2.23 5.04 -14.57
CA PRO A 105 -1.91 6.46 -14.63
C PRO A 105 -2.37 7.02 -15.98
N ARG A 106 -3.08 8.15 -15.96
CA ARG A 106 -3.25 8.92 -17.21
C ARG A 106 -1.87 9.45 -17.57
N GLU A 107 -1.45 9.20 -18.81
CA GLU A 107 -0.32 9.87 -19.45
C GLU A 107 -0.49 11.39 -19.39
#